data_AF-A0A7W1D131-F1
#
_entry.id   AF-A0A7W1D131-F1
#
_cell.length_a   1.000
_cell.length_b   1.000
_cell.length_c   1.000
_cell.angle_alpha   90.00
_cell.angle_beta   90.00
_cell.angle_gamma   90.00
#
_symmetry.space_group_name_H-M   'P 1'
#
loop_
_entity.id
_entity.type
_entity.pdbx_description
1 polymer ?
#
loop_
_entity_poly.entity_id
_entity_poly.type
_entity_poly.pdbx_seq_one_letter_code
_entity_poly.pdbx_strand_id
1 'polypeptide(L)'
;MRGSEEKTMVGRHIGTFLVAAALIVLLLVAFILSLAQDKLPELALSLTVYVFAITLAVFGIGRILAWREERRWNAAKDWLYMILLETIDDLLKELLPATVPREGVEPDEDITVYEVVGERIHFGETVAYSPLQLLVGPDNKDLQSHINRYASDLGPPRYVDLAKEAMSDAREQVRGMLATSGQLLEADITAMLMSFDQAIATTMRHLDSAASMRNERLEDIAHRGGEASTTQLVQEADRELAFVSSIIVESVVDSATKPKAWLENEMLYWEGQSSLRRLRA
;
A
#
# COMPACT_ATOMS: atom_id res chain seq x y z
N MET A 1 9.40 33.22 -24.03
CA MET A 1 10.72 32.92 -23.40
C MET A 1 10.48 32.01 -22.19
N ARG A 2 11.43 31.09 -21.93
CA ARG A 2 11.37 29.82 -21.15
C ARG A 2 11.06 28.63 -22.06
N GLY A 3 12.00 27.78 -22.44
CA GLY A 3 13.33 27.47 -21.88
C GLY A 3 13.33 26.02 -21.42
N SER A 4 13.60 25.12 -22.38
CA SER A 4 14.02 23.72 -22.27
C SER A 4 13.94 23.04 -20.89
N GLU A 5 13.03 22.08 -20.77
CA GLU A 5 13.22 20.90 -19.90
C GLU A 5 13.04 19.63 -20.74
N GLU A 6 13.92 19.46 -21.72
CA GLU A 6 14.27 18.14 -22.21
C GLU A 6 15.37 17.61 -21.26
N LYS A 7 14.94 17.13 -20.09
CA LYS A 7 15.83 16.43 -19.16
C LYS A 7 16.03 15.01 -19.71
N THR A 8 16.90 14.96 -20.70
CA THR A 8 17.36 13.77 -21.38
C THR A 8 17.84 12.72 -20.36
N MET A 9 17.47 11.46 -20.60
CA MET A 9 17.95 10.24 -19.94
C MET A 9 19.45 9.98 -20.19
N VAL A 10 20.31 11.00 -20.00
CA VAL A 10 21.73 10.95 -20.38
C VAL A 10 22.63 10.39 -19.26
N GLY A 11 22.11 10.22 -18.04
CA GLY A 11 22.92 9.78 -16.90
C GLY A 11 23.42 8.33 -16.92
N ARG A 12 22.81 7.42 -17.70
CA ARG A 12 23.07 5.96 -17.59
C ARG A 12 23.97 5.39 -18.69
N HIS A 13 24.30 6.17 -19.73
CA HIS A 13 25.07 5.68 -20.90
C HIS A 13 26.49 6.26 -21.01
N ILE A 14 26.89 7.22 -20.17
CA ILE A 14 28.20 7.89 -20.30
C ILE A 14 29.37 6.92 -20.08
N GLY A 15 29.24 6.00 -19.10
CA GLY A 15 30.27 4.99 -18.83
C GLY A 15 30.43 3.99 -19.98
N THR A 16 29.32 3.54 -20.56
CA THR A 16 29.32 2.65 -21.74
C THR A 16 29.85 3.37 -22.99
N PHE A 17 29.56 4.66 -23.14
CA PHE A 17 30.09 5.48 -24.23
C PHE A 17 31.61 5.66 -24.15
N LEU A 18 32.14 5.93 -22.95
CA LEU A 18 33.59 6.06 -22.72
C LEU A 18 34.34 4.76 -22.98
N VAL A 19 33.78 3.63 -22.53
CA VAL A 19 34.36 2.30 -22.79
C VAL A 19 34.34 1.97 -24.28
N ALA A 20 33.24 2.28 -24.98
CA ALA A 20 33.14 2.10 -26.43
C ALA A 20 34.14 2.99 -27.19
N ALA A 21 34.28 4.26 -26.80
CA ALA A 21 35.25 5.18 -27.41
C ALA A 21 36.70 4.73 -27.20
N ALA A 22 37.05 4.28 -26.00
CA ALA A 22 38.38 3.73 -25.71
C ALA A 22 38.68 2.47 -26.52
N LEU A 23 37.69 1.59 -26.71
CA LEU A 23 37.82 0.39 -27.55
C LEU A 23 38.04 0.74 -29.02
N ILE A 24 37.34 1.75 -29.55
CA ILE A 24 37.51 2.22 -30.94
C ILE A 24 38.94 2.76 -31.14
N VAL A 25 39.47 3.52 -30.18
CA VAL A 25 40.85 4.04 -30.25
C VAL A 25 41.87 2.90 -30.21
N LEU A 26 41.69 1.92 -29.32
CA LEU A 26 42.55 0.72 -29.24
C LEU A 26 42.51 -0.12 -30.52
N LEU A 27 41.33 -0.28 -31.13
CA LEU A 27 41.13 -0.97 -32.40
C LEU A 27 41.86 -0.26 -33.54
N LEU A 28 41.78 1.08 -33.60
CA LEU A 28 42.50 1.89 -34.58
C LEU A 28 44.02 1.76 -34.44
N VAL A 29 44.53 1.82 -33.21
CA VAL A 29 45.97 1.67 -32.94
C VAL A 29 46.46 0.27 -33.34
N ALA A 30 45.71 -0.78 -32.97
CA ALA A 30 46.04 -2.16 -33.34
C ALA A 30 46.02 -2.38 -34.86
N PHE A 31 45.04 -1.78 -35.57
CA PHE A 31 44.94 -1.85 -37.02
C PHE A 31 46.13 -1.18 -37.72
N ILE A 32 46.52 0.02 -37.28
CA ILE A 32 47.67 0.77 -37.84
C ILE A 32 48.98 -0.03 -37.64
N LEU A 33 49.20 -0.59 -36.45
CA LEU A 33 50.38 -1.41 -36.14
C LEU A 33 50.43 -2.69 -36.98
N SER A 34 49.28 -3.34 -37.21
CA SER A 34 49.22 -4.56 -38.00
C SER A 34 49.39 -4.34 -39.50
N LEU A 35 48.88 -3.21 -40.01
CA LEU A 35 49.09 -2.78 -41.38
C LEU A 35 50.59 -2.53 -41.63
N ALA A 36 51.28 -1.96 -40.64
CA ALA A 36 52.71 -1.71 -40.71
C ALA A 36 53.58 -2.99 -40.66
N GLN A 37 53.03 -4.12 -40.19
CA GLN A 37 53.76 -5.38 -40.00
C GLN A 37 53.33 -6.50 -40.97
N ASP A 38 52.44 -6.23 -41.93
CA ASP A 38 51.87 -7.22 -42.87
C ASP A 38 51.24 -8.46 -42.20
N LYS A 39 50.83 -8.33 -40.93
CA LYS A 39 50.22 -9.39 -40.11
C LYS A 39 48.70 -9.26 -39.97
N LEU A 40 48.08 -8.53 -40.90
CA LEU A 40 46.63 -8.28 -40.98
C LEU A 40 45.74 -9.50 -40.70
N PRO A 41 45.98 -10.71 -41.27
CA PRO A 41 45.12 -11.85 -41.00
C PRO A 41 45.24 -12.42 -39.58
N GLU A 42 46.44 -12.39 -38.97
CA GLU A 42 46.65 -12.81 -37.58
C GLU A 42 46.03 -11.81 -36.59
N LEU A 43 46.12 -10.51 -36.92
CA LEU A 43 45.48 -9.47 -36.12
C LEU A 43 43.97 -9.54 -36.23
N ALA A 44 43.40 -9.70 -37.44
CA ALA A 44 41.95 -9.83 -37.64
C ALA A 44 41.36 -10.97 -36.81
N LEU A 45 42.03 -12.13 -36.76
CA LEU A 45 41.60 -13.25 -35.94
C LEU A 45 41.65 -12.93 -34.44
N SER A 46 42.77 -12.41 -33.94
CA SER A 46 42.91 -12.09 -32.51
C SER A 46 41.94 -10.99 -32.07
N LEU A 47 41.77 -9.96 -32.90
CA LEU A 47 40.90 -8.81 -32.65
C LEU A 47 39.44 -9.23 -32.59
N THR A 48 39.02 -10.11 -33.50
CA THR A 48 37.65 -10.65 -33.52
C THR A 48 37.36 -11.43 -32.25
N VAL A 49 38.31 -12.25 -31.78
CA VAL A 49 38.19 -12.99 -30.52
C VAL A 49 38.11 -12.04 -29.31
N TYR A 50 38.97 -11.01 -29.24
CA TYR A 50 38.95 -10.05 -28.14
C TYR A 50 37.69 -9.18 -28.12
N VAL A 51 37.24 -8.67 -29.28
CA VAL A 51 36.00 -7.88 -29.39
C VAL A 51 34.80 -8.73 -29.01
N PHE A 52 34.76 -9.99 -29.45
CA PHE A 52 33.70 -10.93 -29.08
C PHE A 52 33.71 -11.20 -27.57
N ALA A 53 34.88 -11.50 -26.98
CA ALA A 53 35.01 -11.75 -25.54
C ALA A 53 34.63 -10.54 -24.69
N ILE A 54 35.02 -9.33 -25.09
CA ILE A 54 34.67 -8.08 -24.39
C ILE A 54 33.17 -7.81 -24.49
N THR A 55 32.56 -7.99 -25.66
CA THR A 55 31.11 -7.83 -25.86
C THR A 55 30.34 -8.79 -24.95
N LEU A 56 30.77 -10.05 -24.89
CA LEU A 56 30.15 -11.08 -24.06
C LEU A 56 30.32 -10.79 -22.56
N ALA A 57 31.50 -10.28 -22.14
CA ALA A 57 31.75 -9.87 -20.77
C ALA A 57 30.91 -8.66 -20.34
N VAL A 58 30.84 -7.61 -21.17
CA VAL A 58 30.03 -6.41 -20.88
C VAL A 58 28.55 -6.76 -20.82
N PHE A 59 28.06 -7.58 -21.76
CA PHE A 59 26.67 -8.04 -21.76
C PHE A 59 26.35 -8.92 -20.55
N GLY A 60 27.24 -9.86 -20.20
CA GLY A 60 27.09 -10.73 -19.04
C GLY A 60 27.06 -9.96 -17.73
N ILE A 61 28.01 -9.05 -17.52
CA ILE A 61 28.07 -8.20 -16.32
C ILE A 61 26.84 -7.29 -16.26
N GLY A 62 26.45 -6.67 -17.37
CA GLY A 62 25.24 -5.84 -17.46
C GLY A 62 23.98 -6.62 -17.10
N ARG A 63 23.86 -7.87 -17.57
CA ARG A 63 22.72 -8.73 -17.27
C ARG A 63 22.70 -9.21 -15.82
N ILE A 64 23.85 -9.54 -15.23
CA ILE A 64 23.97 -9.90 -13.81
C ILE A 64 23.62 -8.70 -12.91
N LEU A 65 24.08 -7.49 -13.26
CA LEU A 65 23.76 -6.27 -12.53
C LEU A 65 22.27 -5.94 -12.63
N ALA A 66 21.69 -6.01 -13.83
CA ALA A 66 20.26 -5.80 -14.05
C ALA A 66 19.42 -6.81 -13.24
N TRP A 67 19.82 -8.09 -13.23
CA TRP A 67 19.13 -9.12 -12.45
C TRP A 67 19.24 -8.90 -10.94
N ARG A 68 20.40 -8.43 -10.44
CA ARG A 68 20.58 -8.08 -9.02
C ARG A 68 19.78 -6.83 -8.63
N GLU A 69 19.67 -5.89 -9.55
CA GLU A 69 18.86 -4.69 -9.40
C GLU A 69 17.38 -5.08 -9.36
N GLU A 70 16.88 -5.84 -10.33
CA GLU A 70 15.53 -6.41 -10.39
C GLU A 70 15.12 -7.17 -9.12
N ARG A 71 16.02 -7.99 -8.56
CA ARG A 71 15.78 -8.65 -7.26
C ARG A 71 15.60 -7.68 -6.10
N ARG A 72 16.38 -6.60 -6.05
CA ARG A 72 16.26 -5.59 -4.98
C ARG A 72 14.97 -4.79 -5.14
N TRP A 73 14.58 -4.49 -6.38
CA TRP A 73 13.32 -3.82 -6.69
C TRP A 73 12.13 -4.69 -6.26
N ASN A 74 12.14 -5.99 -6.55
CA ASN A 74 11.06 -6.89 -6.13
C ASN A 74 10.95 -7.00 -4.61
N ALA A 75 12.08 -7.19 -3.90
CA ALA A 75 12.05 -7.23 -2.43
C ALA A 75 11.54 -5.93 -1.79
N ALA A 76 11.86 -4.77 -2.39
CA ALA A 76 11.34 -3.48 -1.94
C ALA A 76 9.83 -3.33 -2.22
N LYS A 77 9.33 -3.85 -3.35
CA LYS A 77 7.90 -3.91 -3.66
C LYS A 77 7.16 -4.83 -2.68
N ASP A 78 7.68 -6.01 -2.42
CA ASP A 78 7.08 -6.98 -1.50
C ASP A 78 6.93 -6.39 -0.09
N TRP A 79 7.99 -5.74 0.41
CA TRP A 79 7.95 -5.05 1.70
C TRP A 79 6.93 -3.92 1.72
N LEU A 80 6.81 -3.18 0.62
CA LEU A 80 5.85 -2.08 0.51
C LEU A 80 4.40 -2.57 0.47
N TYR A 81 4.11 -3.64 -0.26
CA TYR A 81 2.77 -4.24 -0.28
C TYR A 81 2.37 -4.79 1.09
N MET A 82 3.31 -5.39 1.82
CA MET A 82 3.07 -5.86 3.18
C MET A 82 2.70 -4.72 4.13
N ILE A 83 3.45 -3.62 4.16
CA ILE A 83 3.12 -2.49 5.04
C ILE A 83 1.76 -1.91 4.66
N LEU A 84 1.47 -1.81 3.36
CA LEU A 84 0.20 -1.26 2.91
C LEU A 84 -1.00 -2.13 3.32
N LEU A 85 -0.83 -3.45 3.28
CA LEU A 85 -1.83 -4.39 3.75
C LEU A 85 -2.02 -4.25 5.27
N GLU A 86 -0.93 -4.12 6.03
CA GLU A 86 -0.93 -3.87 7.47
C GLU A 86 -1.62 -2.56 7.83
N THR A 87 -1.36 -1.47 7.11
CA THR A 87 -2.06 -0.19 7.27
C THR A 87 -3.56 -0.35 7.13
N ILE A 88 -4.01 -1.10 6.12
CA ILE A 88 -5.44 -1.30 5.87
C ILE A 88 -6.05 -2.17 6.97
N ASP A 89 -5.36 -3.21 7.42
CA ASP A 89 -5.89 -4.09 8.46
C ASP A 89 -5.94 -3.42 9.83
N ASP A 90 -4.94 -2.63 10.18
CA ASP A 90 -4.94 -1.88 11.43
C ASP A 90 -6.05 -0.81 11.43
N LEU A 91 -6.29 -0.16 10.29
CA LEU A 91 -7.46 0.72 10.15
C LEU A 91 -8.76 -0.07 10.37
N LEU A 92 -8.91 -1.24 9.74
CA LEU A 92 -10.13 -2.05 9.88
C LEU A 92 -10.34 -2.57 11.31
N LYS A 93 -9.28 -2.91 12.05
CA LYS A 93 -9.36 -3.34 13.46
C LYS A 93 -9.88 -2.23 14.37
N GLU A 94 -9.48 -0.99 14.12
CA GLU A 94 -9.92 0.15 14.92
C GLU A 94 -11.37 0.53 14.59
N LEU A 95 -11.76 0.47 13.31
CA LEU A 95 -13.10 0.85 12.85
C LEU A 95 -14.19 -0.19 13.13
N LEU A 96 -13.83 -1.46 13.29
CA LEU A 96 -14.78 -2.56 13.42
C LEU A 96 -14.69 -3.26 14.78
N PRO A 97 -15.82 -3.67 15.38
CA PRO A 97 -15.79 -4.52 16.56
C PRO A 97 -15.20 -5.90 16.18
N ALA A 98 -14.45 -6.53 17.09
CA ALA A 98 -13.90 -7.88 16.87
C ALA A 98 -15.01 -8.95 16.84
N THR A 99 -15.97 -8.85 17.77
CA THR A 99 -17.12 -9.74 17.89
C THR A 99 -18.38 -8.92 18.15
N VAL A 100 -19.54 -9.44 17.72
CA VAL A 100 -20.86 -8.84 17.95
C VAL A 100 -21.85 -9.92 18.40
N PRO A 101 -22.65 -9.69 19.47
CA PRO A 101 -23.62 -10.69 19.92
C PRO A 101 -24.66 -11.01 18.84
N ARG A 102 -24.95 -12.30 18.63
CA ARG A 102 -25.94 -12.76 17.64
C ARG A 102 -27.35 -12.39 18.09
N GLU A 103 -28.06 -11.65 17.25
CA GLU A 103 -29.42 -11.20 17.56
C GLU A 103 -30.42 -12.36 17.34
N GLY A 104 -31.06 -12.84 18.42
CA GLY A 104 -32.15 -13.83 18.37
C GLY A 104 -31.78 -15.28 18.71
N VAL A 105 -30.58 -15.55 19.21
CA VAL A 105 -30.16 -16.86 19.77
C VAL A 105 -29.71 -16.65 21.23
N GLU A 106 -29.62 -17.73 22.02
CA GLU A 106 -29.19 -17.72 23.44
C GLU A 106 -28.01 -16.77 23.74
N PRO A 107 -27.91 -16.22 24.97
CA PRO A 107 -27.10 -15.04 25.31
C PRO A 107 -25.56 -15.22 25.28
N ASP A 108 -25.04 -16.21 24.54
CA ASP A 108 -23.62 -16.60 24.56
C ASP A 108 -23.05 -16.92 23.15
N GLU A 109 -23.80 -16.64 22.06
CA GLU A 109 -23.30 -16.85 20.69
C GLU A 109 -22.86 -15.52 20.06
N ASP A 110 -21.55 -15.27 20.01
CA ASP A 110 -20.94 -14.10 19.37
C ASP A 110 -20.68 -14.36 17.87
N ILE A 111 -21.00 -13.39 17.02
CA ILE A 111 -20.62 -13.33 15.61
C ILE A 111 -19.23 -12.69 15.52
N THR A 112 -18.26 -13.42 14.99
CA THR A 112 -16.94 -12.87 14.64
C THR A 112 -17.07 -11.98 13.41
N VAL A 113 -16.76 -10.68 13.53
CA VAL A 113 -16.87 -9.72 12.41
C VAL A 113 -15.65 -9.83 11.50
N TYR A 114 -14.48 -10.07 12.09
CA TYR A 114 -13.26 -10.39 11.38
C TYR A 114 -12.46 -11.44 12.12
N GLU A 115 -11.79 -12.30 11.36
CA GLU A 115 -10.86 -13.28 11.90
C GLU A 115 -9.45 -12.92 11.41
N VAL A 116 -8.47 -13.00 12.29
CA VAL A 116 -7.06 -12.88 11.90
C VAL A 116 -6.63 -14.26 11.40
N VAL A 117 -6.66 -14.46 10.08
CA VAL A 117 -6.41 -15.75 9.42
C VAL A 117 -4.99 -15.76 8.86
N GLY A 118 -4.19 -16.76 9.25
CA GLY A 118 -2.93 -17.04 8.58
C GLY A 118 -1.89 -17.74 9.44
N GLU A 119 -1.15 -18.65 8.81
CA GLU A 119 0.09 -19.20 9.34
C GLU A 119 1.25 -18.22 9.01
N ARG A 120 2.22 -18.09 9.91
CA ARG A 120 3.29 -17.07 9.85
C ARG A 120 3.99 -17.04 8.49
N ILE A 121 3.81 -15.96 7.74
CA ILE A 121 4.59 -15.73 6.51
C ILE A 121 5.98 -15.23 6.93
N HIS A 122 7.02 -16.02 6.64
CA HIS A 122 8.41 -15.72 6.96
C HIS A 122 9.12 -15.10 5.76
N PHE A 123 9.52 -13.83 5.87
CA PHE A 123 10.44 -13.18 4.94
C PHE A 123 11.75 -12.82 5.65
N GLY A 124 12.77 -13.67 5.51
CA GLY A 124 14.09 -13.44 6.12
C GLY A 124 14.09 -13.57 7.65
N GLU A 125 14.70 -12.60 8.34
CA GLU A 125 14.90 -12.59 9.80
C GLU A 125 13.74 -11.95 10.58
N THR A 126 12.70 -11.46 9.89
CA THR A 126 11.52 -10.78 10.47
C THR A 126 10.21 -11.55 10.23
N VAL A 127 9.38 -11.58 11.27
CA VAL A 127 8.12 -12.34 11.47
C VAL A 127 7.13 -11.32 12.09
N ALA A 128 5.83 -11.21 11.80
CA ALA A 128 4.86 -11.93 10.98
C ALA A 128 3.74 -10.94 10.64
N TYR A 129 3.14 -11.08 9.46
CA TYR A 129 1.84 -10.50 9.16
C TYR A 129 0.78 -11.61 9.16
N SER A 130 -0.31 -11.41 9.89
CA SER A 130 -1.49 -12.28 9.83
C SER A 130 -2.65 -11.44 9.26
N PRO A 131 -3.05 -11.68 8.00
CA PRO A 131 -4.13 -10.95 7.36
C PRO A 131 -5.43 -11.05 8.16
N LEU A 132 -6.13 -9.93 8.27
CA LEU A 132 -7.48 -9.84 8.79
C LEU A 132 -8.45 -10.26 7.67
N GLN A 133 -9.23 -11.31 7.85
CA GLN A 133 -10.32 -11.65 6.96
C GLN A 133 -11.61 -11.06 7.51
N LEU A 134 -12.26 -10.20 6.73
CA LEU A 134 -13.60 -9.73 7.04
C LEU A 134 -14.58 -10.88 6.81
N LEU A 135 -15.21 -11.37 7.87
CA LEU A 135 -16.22 -12.42 7.82
C LEU A 135 -17.62 -11.84 7.51
N VAL A 136 -17.77 -10.53 7.67
CA VAL A 136 -18.96 -9.76 7.29
C VAL A 136 -18.60 -8.84 6.13
N GLY A 137 -19.30 -9.00 5.01
CA GLY A 137 -19.04 -8.22 3.79
C GLY A 137 -19.60 -6.79 3.87
N PRO A 138 -19.02 -5.85 3.10
CA PRO A 138 -19.47 -4.46 3.01
C PRO A 138 -20.93 -4.29 2.54
N ASP A 139 -21.40 -5.15 1.62
CA ASP A 139 -22.78 -5.12 1.12
C ASP A 139 -23.80 -5.82 2.04
N ASN A 140 -23.35 -6.33 3.20
CA ASN A 140 -24.24 -7.00 4.14
C ASN A 140 -24.88 -5.95 5.06
N LYS A 141 -26.21 -5.97 5.18
CA LYS A 141 -26.97 -5.14 6.15
C LYS A 141 -26.44 -5.25 7.58
N ASP A 142 -25.73 -6.35 7.86
CA ASP A 142 -25.10 -6.60 9.14
C ASP A 142 -23.92 -5.66 9.44
N LEU A 143 -23.13 -5.20 8.43
CA LEU A 143 -21.93 -4.39 8.70
C LEU A 143 -22.26 -3.01 9.28
N GLN A 144 -23.15 -2.24 8.63
CA GLN A 144 -23.61 -0.97 9.17
C GLN A 144 -24.17 -1.14 10.59
N SER A 145 -24.93 -2.21 10.83
CA SER A 145 -25.54 -2.50 12.13
C SER A 145 -24.49 -2.80 13.21
N HIS A 146 -23.41 -3.50 12.85
CA HIS A 146 -22.28 -3.79 13.73
C HIS A 146 -21.51 -2.52 14.08
N ILE A 147 -21.25 -1.67 13.09
CA ILE A 147 -20.59 -0.38 13.31
C ILE A 147 -21.45 0.53 14.20
N ASN A 148 -22.77 0.58 13.96
CA ASN A 148 -23.69 1.37 14.78
C ASN A 148 -23.71 0.88 16.23
N ARG A 149 -23.73 -0.44 16.44
CA ARG A 149 -23.65 -1.03 17.78
C ARG A 149 -22.31 -0.69 18.44
N TYR A 150 -21.20 -0.85 17.74
CA TYR A 150 -19.88 -0.52 18.25
C TYR A 150 -19.75 0.96 18.63
N ALA A 151 -20.24 1.86 17.79
CA ALA A 151 -20.28 3.29 18.07
C ALA A 151 -21.15 3.63 19.29
N SER A 152 -22.27 2.93 19.45
CA SER A 152 -23.17 3.08 20.61
C SER A 152 -22.51 2.59 21.90
N ASP A 153 -21.83 1.44 21.87
CA ASP A 153 -21.20 0.80 23.03
C ASP A 153 -19.97 1.58 23.53
N LEU A 154 -19.16 2.09 22.60
CA LEU A 154 -17.96 2.87 22.93
C LEU A 154 -18.29 4.29 23.44
N GLY A 155 -19.48 4.78 23.10
CA GLY A 155 -19.87 6.18 23.24
C GLY A 155 -19.71 6.90 21.90
N PRO A 156 -20.79 7.43 21.29
CA PRO A 156 -20.74 7.93 19.91
C PRO A 156 -19.70 9.04 19.66
N PRO A 157 -19.51 10.03 20.56
CA PRO A 157 -18.43 11.00 20.40
C PRO A 157 -17.03 10.37 20.45
N ARG A 158 -16.82 9.39 21.34
CA ARG A 158 -15.54 8.70 21.49
C ARG A 158 -15.22 7.83 20.27
N TYR A 159 -16.24 7.21 19.68
CA TYR A 159 -16.10 6.48 18.42
C TYR A 159 -15.70 7.39 17.27
N VAL A 160 -16.30 8.59 17.17
CA VAL A 160 -15.91 9.58 16.15
C VAL A 160 -14.44 9.96 16.29
N ASP A 161 -13.97 10.22 17.51
CA ASP A 161 -12.56 10.58 17.75
C ASP A 161 -11.62 9.42 17.39
N LEU A 162 -11.93 8.20 17.83
CA LEU A 162 -11.16 6.99 17.49
C LEU A 162 -11.10 6.77 15.98
N ALA A 163 -12.24 6.84 15.30
CA ALA A 163 -12.31 6.64 13.86
C ALA A 163 -11.48 7.68 13.10
N LYS A 164 -11.50 8.94 13.55
CA LYS A 164 -10.69 10.01 12.97
C LYS A 164 -9.19 9.83 13.19
N GLU A 165 -8.79 9.36 14.37
CA GLU A 165 -7.39 9.06 14.70
C GLU A 165 -6.87 7.95 13.80
N ALA A 166 -7.55 6.79 13.78
CA ALA A 166 -7.18 5.65 12.93
C ALA A 166 -7.12 6.03 11.44
N MET A 167 -8.10 6.81 10.96
CA MET A 167 -8.12 7.33 9.59
C MET A 167 -6.96 8.29 9.30
N SER A 168 -6.59 9.15 10.24
CA SER A 168 -5.47 10.08 10.08
C SER A 168 -4.14 9.32 9.98
N ASP A 169 -3.94 8.31 10.82
CA ASP A 169 -2.74 7.49 10.83
C ASP A 169 -2.60 6.70 9.52
N ALA A 170 -3.67 6.03 9.09
CA ALA A 170 -3.70 5.31 7.81
C ALA A 170 -3.38 6.24 6.63
N ARG A 171 -3.93 7.46 6.66
CA ARG A 171 -3.70 8.47 5.62
C ARG A 171 -2.25 8.96 5.60
N GLU A 172 -1.66 9.20 6.76
CA GLU A 172 -0.25 9.59 6.87
C GLU A 172 0.65 8.50 6.29
N GLN A 173 0.37 7.24 6.63
CA GLN A 173 1.14 6.09 6.13
C GLN A 173 1.02 5.93 4.60
N VAL A 174 -0.20 6.01 4.05
CA VAL A 174 -0.44 5.96 2.59
C VAL A 174 0.26 7.11 1.87
N ARG A 175 0.18 8.34 2.39
CA ARG A 175 0.86 9.51 1.81
C ARG A 175 2.38 9.39 1.88
N GLY A 176 2.90 8.90 3.01
CA GLY A 176 4.31 8.59 3.18
C GLY A 176 4.79 7.64 2.09
N MET A 177 4.08 6.52 1.87
CA MET A 177 4.42 5.55 0.83
C MET A 177 4.33 6.12 -0.58
N LEU A 178 3.28 6.87 -0.90
CA LEU A 178 3.16 7.52 -2.20
C LEU A 178 4.30 8.51 -2.46
N ALA A 179 4.73 9.25 -1.43
CA ALA A 179 5.82 10.22 -1.53
C ALA A 179 7.20 9.57 -1.65
N THR A 180 7.50 8.54 -0.85
CA THR A 180 8.83 7.92 -0.82
C THR A 180 9.02 6.85 -1.89
N SER A 181 7.94 6.17 -2.25
CA SER A 181 7.99 4.89 -2.94
C SER A 181 6.95 4.76 -4.05
N GLY A 182 6.31 5.86 -4.48
CA GLY A 182 5.37 5.86 -5.59
C GLY A 182 5.94 5.34 -6.92
N GLN A 183 7.26 5.42 -7.12
CA GLN A 183 7.93 4.85 -8.31
C GLN A 183 8.00 3.31 -8.29
N LEU A 184 7.84 2.70 -7.11
CA LEU A 184 7.77 1.25 -6.92
C LEU A 184 6.35 0.72 -7.12
N LEU A 185 5.36 1.57 -6.88
CA LEU A 185 3.96 1.22 -7.02
C LEU A 185 3.56 1.16 -8.50
N GLU A 186 2.73 0.18 -8.83
CA GLU A 186 2.11 0.10 -10.15
C GLU A 186 1.02 1.18 -10.26
N ALA A 187 0.71 1.58 -11.50
CA ALA A 187 -0.26 2.66 -11.73
C ALA A 187 -1.63 2.33 -11.13
N ASP A 188 -2.05 1.07 -11.19
CA ASP A 188 -3.35 0.61 -10.70
C ASP A 188 -3.45 0.69 -9.17
N ILE A 189 -2.44 0.20 -8.44
CA ILE A 189 -2.40 0.31 -6.98
C ILE A 189 -2.21 1.76 -6.52
N THR A 190 -1.44 2.57 -7.26
CA THR A 190 -1.31 4.01 -6.99
C THR A 190 -2.66 4.71 -7.08
N ALA A 191 -3.44 4.42 -8.12
CA ALA A 191 -4.77 4.99 -8.30
C ALA A 191 -5.74 4.53 -7.20
N MET A 192 -5.72 3.25 -6.82
CA MET A 192 -6.51 2.73 -5.71
C MET A 192 -6.17 3.45 -4.39
N LEU A 193 -4.89 3.64 -4.08
CA LEU A 193 -4.46 4.36 -2.88
C LEU A 193 -4.79 5.84 -2.87
N MET A 194 -4.72 6.51 -4.01
CA MET A 194 -5.17 7.90 -4.12
C MET A 194 -6.68 8.01 -3.88
N SER A 195 -7.47 7.08 -4.43
CA SER A 195 -8.91 7.04 -4.22
C SER A 195 -9.27 6.76 -2.76
N PHE A 196 -8.48 5.91 -2.10
CA PHE A 196 -8.61 5.59 -0.68
C PHE A 196 -8.25 6.78 0.22
N ASP A 197 -7.13 7.48 -0.03
CA ASP A 197 -6.77 8.73 0.67
C ASP A 197 -7.89 9.78 0.56
N GLN A 198 -8.50 9.91 -0.62
CA GLN A 198 -9.59 10.84 -0.86
C GLN A 198 -10.87 10.42 -0.13
N ALA A 199 -11.19 9.12 -0.09
CA ALA A 199 -12.32 8.59 0.66
C ALA A 199 -12.16 8.90 2.15
N ILE A 200 -11.01 8.56 2.74
CA ILE A 200 -10.69 8.87 4.15
C ILE A 200 -10.85 10.37 4.44
N ALA A 201 -10.25 11.22 3.60
CA ALA A 201 -10.31 12.67 3.80
C ALA A 201 -11.74 13.24 3.73
N THR A 202 -12.61 12.62 2.93
CA THR A 202 -14.01 13.02 2.80
C THR A 202 -14.81 12.56 4.01
N THR A 203 -14.60 11.32 4.44
CA THR A 203 -15.23 10.72 5.62
C THR A 203 -14.91 11.47 6.90
N MET A 204 -13.65 11.83 7.14
CA MET A 204 -13.26 12.62 8.32
C MET A 204 -14.04 13.96 8.39
N ARG A 205 -14.22 14.64 7.25
CA ARG A 205 -15.03 15.89 7.20
C ARG A 205 -16.50 15.64 7.49
N HIS A 206 -17.05 14.52 7.04
CA HIS A 206 -18.44 14.16 7.34
C HIS A 206 -18.61 13.82 8.82
N LEU A 207 -17.65 13.15 9.44
CA LEU A 207 -17.64 12.91 10.88
C LEU A 207 -17.53 14.22 11.69
N ASP A 208 -16.66 15.14 11.28
CA ASP A 208 -16.57 16.47 11.91
C ASP A 208 -17.89 17.23 11.83
N SER A 209 -18.55 17.19 10.67
CA SER A 209 -19.87 17.79 10.48
C SER A 209 -20.93 17.14 11.38
N ALA A 210 -20.95 15.80 11.46
CA ALA A 210 -21.91 15.09 12.30
C ALA A 210 -21.72 15.38 13.79
N ALA A 211 -20.46 15.43 14.25
CA ALA A 211 -20.13 15.79 15.62
C ALA A 211 -20.50 17.25 15.94
N SER A 212 -20.26 18.18 15.01
CA SER A 212 -20.67 19.59 15.16
C SER A 212 -22.19 19.71 15.30
N MET A 213 -22.95 19.05 14.43
CA MET A 213 -24.42 19.06 14.49
C MET A 213 -24.96 18.50 15.81
N ARG A 214 -24.34 17.43 16.34
CA ARG A 214 -24.67 16.89 17.66
C ARG A 214 -24.39 17.90 18.77
N ASN A 215 -23.25 18.59 18.72
CA ASN A 215 -22.89 19.60 19.71
C ASN A 215 -23.81 20.84 19.66
N GLU A 216 -24.11 21.34 18.47
CA GLU A 216 -25.07 22.44 18.27
C GLU A 216 -26.45 22.08 18.85
N ARG A 217 -26.92 20.84 18.61
CA ARG A 217 -28.18 20.36 19.17
C ARG A 217 -28.14 20.30 20.70
N LEU A 218 -27.03 19.86 21.29
CA LEU A 218 -26.87 19.86 22.75
C LEU A 218 -26.85 21.26 23.35
N GLU A 219 -26.19 22.21 22.68
CA GLU A 219 -26.21 23.61 23.09
C GLU A 219 -27.65 24.15 23.09
N ASP A 220 -28.42 23.91 22.04
CA ASP A 220 -29.83 24.29 21.96
C ASP A 220 -30.68 23.67 23.08
N ILE A 221 -30.42 22.43 23.44
CA ILE A 221 -31.11 21.71 24.53
C ILE A 221 -30.77 22.33 25.88
N ALA A 222 -29.50 22.65 26.13
CA ALA A 222 -29.04 23.27 27.37
C ALA A 222 -29.70 24.64 27.60
N HIS A 223 -29.98 25.40 26.54
CA HIS A 223 -30.64 26.70 26.62
C HIS A 223 -32.15 26.61 26.92
N ARG A 224 -32.82 25.47 26.70
CA ARG A 224 -34.29 25.33 26.81
C ARG A 224 -34.81 24.71 28.13
N GLY A 225 -33.92 24.24 29.01
CA GLY A 225 -34.17 24.06 30.45
C GLY A 225 -35.22 23.01 30.88
N GLY A 226 -34.77 21.80 31.23
CA GLY A 226 -35.53 20.82 32.02
C GLY A 226 -34.79 19.48 32.18
N GLU A 227 -34.25 19.18 33.37
CA GLU A 227 -33.27 18.09 33.62
C GLU A 227 -33.67 16.68 33.11
N ALA A 228 -34.94 16.29 33.27
CA ALA A 228 -35.43 14.99 32.78
C ALA A 228 -35.55 14.94 31.24
N SER A 229 -35.92 16.06 30.61
CA SER A 229 -35.98 16.22 29.15
C SER A 229 -34.58 16.26 28.55
N THR A 230 -33.61 16.90 29.24
CA THR A 230 -32.24 17.02 28.75
C THR A 230 -31.53 15.67 28.62
N THR A 231 -31.78 14.71 29.53
CA THR A 231 -31.13 13.38 29.46
C THR A 231 -31.63 12.57 28.25
N GLN A 232 -32.94 12.59 27.99
CA GLN A 232 -33.52 11.88 26.85
C GLN A 232 -33.09 12.51 25.51
N LEU A 233 -32.98 13.84 25.46
CA LEU A 233 -32.54 14.56 24.27
C LEU A 233 -31.05 14.37 23.97
N VAL A 234 -30.21 14.22 25.01
CA VAL A 234 -28.79 13.85 24.86
C VAL A 234 -28.66 12.43 24.29
N GLN A 235 -29.42 11.47 24.83
CA GLN A 235 -29.43 10.10 24.32
C GLN A 235 -29.88 10.01 22.86
N GLU A 236 -30.86 10.83 22.46
CA GLU A 236 -31.30 10.88 21.07
C GLU A 236 -30.22 11.45 20.15
N ALA A 237 -29.56 12.55 20.56
CA ALA A 237 -28.47 13.13 19.80
C ALA A 237 -27.26 12.18 19.67
N ASP A 238 -26.98 11.39 20.71
CA ASP A 238 -25.95 10.36 20.69
C ASP A 238 -26.33 9.17 19.80
N ARG A 239 -27.59 8.71 19.85
CA ARG A 239 -28.09 7.66 18.95
C ARG A 239 -28.03 8.09 17.48
N GLU A 240 -28.42 9.32 17.18
CA GLU A 240 -28.30 9.88 15.83
C GLU A 240 -26.84 9.96 15.38
N LEU A 241 -25.93 10.39 16.26
CA LEU A 241 -24.49 10.42 15.96
C LEU A 241 -23.94 9.02 15.70
N ALA A 242 -24.33 8.01 16.47
CA ALA A 242 -23.92 6.62 16.26
C ALA A 242 -24.36 6.11 14.88
N PHE A 243 -25.62 6.34 14.53
CA PHE A 243 -26.20 5.93 13.25
C PHE A 243 -25.55 6.63 12.05
N VAL A 244 -25.35 7.95 12.15
CA VAL A 244 -24.72 8.73 11.06
C VAL A 244 -23.24 8.34 10.93
N SER A 245 -22.53 8.16 12.04
CA SER A 245 -21.14 7.72 12.04
C SER A 245 -20.98 6.32 11.44
N SER A 246 -21.96 5.43 11.65
CA SER A 246 -21.90 4.08 11.07
C SER A 246 -21.97 4.09 9.56
N ILE A 247 -22.89 4.88 8.97
CA ILE A 247 -23.01 5.05 7.51
C ILE A 247 -21.74 5.67 6.94
N ILE A 248 -21.21 6.69 7.62
CA ILE A 248 -20.01 7.40 7.17
C ILE A 248 -18.81 6.46 7.18
N VAL A 249 -18.58 5.72 8.27
CA VAL A 249 -17.42 4.81 8.39
C VAL A 249 -17.53 3.60 7.46
N GLU A 250 -18.72 3.05 7.24
CA GLU A 250 -18.96 1.97 6.26
C GLU A 250 -18.36 2.32 4.89
N SER A 251 -18.52 3.56 4.42
CA SER A 251 -17.94 3.99 3.14
C SER A 251 -16.41 3.90 3.06
N VAL A 252 -15.70 4.01 4.19
CA VAL A 252 -14.23 3.83 4.26
C VAL A 252 -13.88 2.37 4.28
N VAL A 253 -14.63 1.56 5.02
CA VAL A 253 -14.47 0.10 5.02
C VAL A 253 -14.64 -0.45 3.60
N ASP A 254 -15.66 -0.01 2.87
CA ASP A 254 -15.89 -0.34 1.46
C ASP A 254 -14.70 0.07 0.59
N SER A 255 -14.20 1.29 0.79
CA SER A 255 -13.07 1.84 0.03
C SER A 255 -11.76 1.09 0.32
N ALA A 256 -11.60 0.54 1.52
CA ALA A 256 -10.45 -0.25 1.95
C ALA A 256 -10.45 -1.67 1.39
N THR A 257 -11.63 -2.25 1.13
CA THR A 257 -11.76 -3.65 0.68
C THR A 257 -11.08 -3.92 -0.67
N LYS A 258 -11.19 -2.99 -1.63
CA LYS A 258 -10.59 -3.12 -2.96
C LYS A 258 -9.05 -3.16 -2.95
N PRO A 259 -8.33 -2.17 -2.38
CA PRO A 259 -6.87 -2.23 -2.31
C PRO A 259 -6.40 -3.43 -1.51
N LYS A 260 -7.10 -3.81 -0.43
CA LYS A 260 -6.79 -5.01 0.35
C LYS A 260 -6.88 -6.29 -0.47
N ALA A 261 -8.01 -6.54 -1.13
CA ALA A 261 -8.20 -7.75 -1.94
C ALA A 261 -7.17 -7.85 -3.08
N TRP A 262 -6.79 -6.71 -3.66
CA TRP A 262 -5.72 -6.66 -4.65
C TRP A 262 -4.38 -7.07 -4.04
N LEU A 263 -4.01 -6.52 -2.89
CA LEU A 263 -2.76 -6.83 -2.18
C LEU A 263 -2.67 -8.28 -1.75
N GLU A 264 -3.77 -8.84 -1.24
CA GLU A 264 -3.86 -10.26 -0.87
C GLU A 264 -3.64 -11.18 -2.09
N ASN A 265 -4.28 -10.87 -3.22
CA ASN A 265 -4.11 -11.63 -4.45
C ASN A 265 -2.68 -11.51 -5.00
N GLU A 266 -2.10 -10.31 -4.95
CA GLU A 266 -0.73 -10.09 -5.37
C GLU A 266 0.25 -10.90 -4.51
N MET A 267 0.11 -10.86 -3.18
CA MET A 267 0.91 -11.67 -2.26
C MET A 267 0.79 -13.18 -2.53
N LEU A 268 -0.42 -13.69 -2.80
CA LEU A 268 -0.66 -15.10 -3.13
C LEU A 268 -0.01 -15.50 -4.48
N TYR A 269 -0.07 -14.62 -5.48
CA TYR A 269 0.59 -14.82 -6.77
C TYR A 269 2.11 -14.92 -6.61
N TRP A 270 2.71 -14.06 -5.78
CA TRP A 270 4.14 -14.11 -5.46
C TRP A 270 4.50 -15.31 -4.61
N GLU A 271 3.67 -15.74 -3.67
CA GLU A 271 3.92 -16.95 -2.88
C GLU A 271 3.94 -18.20 -3.78
N GLY A 272 3.06 -18.24 -4.80
CA GLY A 272 3.02 -19.27 -5.84
C GLY A 272 4.18 -19.23 -6.85
N GLN A 273 4.73 -18.06 -7.17
CA GLN A 273 5.87 -17.87 -8.09
C GLN A 273 7.23 -17.75 -7.40
N SER A 274 7.27 -17.65 -6.07
CA SER A 274 8.49 -17.40 -5.33
C SER A 274 9.52 -18.51 -5.55
N SER A 275 10.75 -18.10 -5.89
CA SER A 275 11.94 -18.97 -5.86
C SER A 275 12.23 -19.60 -4.48
N LEU A 276 11.44 -19.27 -3.45
CA LEU A 276 11.53 -19.76 -2.09
C LEU A 276 10.99 -21.19 -1.92
N ARG A 277 10.06 -21.66 -2.75
CA ARG A 277 9.68 -23.09 -2.75
C ARG A 277 10.86 -23.98 -3.17
N ARG A 278 11.75 -23.49 -4.04
CA ARG A 278 12.97 -24.22 -4.45
C ARG A 278 14.09 -24.23 -3.40
N LEU A 279 14.02 -23.36 -2.39
CA LEU A 279 14.95 -23.37 -1.26
C LEU A 279 14.40 -24.14 -0.06
N ARG A 280 13.15 -24.61 -0.13
CA ARG A 280 12.48 -25.44 0.88
C ARG A 280 12.41 -26.94 0.48
N ALA A 281 12.99 -27.32 -0.66
CA ALA A 281 13.10 -28.69 -1.14
C ALA A 281 14.55 -29.18 -1.13
#